data_AF-A0A6I6UUU5-F1
#
_entry.id   AF-A0A6I6UUU5-F1
#
_cell.length_a   1.000
_cell.length_b   1.000
_cell.length_c   1.000
_cell.angle_alpha   90.00
_cell.angle_beta   90.00
_cell.angle_gamma   90.00
#
_symmetry.space_group_name_H-M   'P 1'
#
loop_
_entity.id
_entity.type
_entity.pdbx_description
1 polymer ?
#
loop_
_entity_poly.entity_id
_entity_poly.type
_entity_poly.pdbx_seq_one_letter_code
_entity_poly.pdbx_strand_id
1 'polypeptide(L)'
;MTSMFSKQKGRDYFIFQNPEIQEELTLLANNPKRNNSFWRTNYSNEKLMINPKYTGWTNNVKSFSWEVLSDLIAFKGLDKSVFIHNGTGIPKEIRNFFNAESLGRKEKVEISIIHEQVEYPARIEMDNQPSPRSRMVWKADFSNVIKRNFPNEYSTILDNEKSSDGIGAKLKFLKVRNAVNTYKIEFVVPVSGQLIQDDLEAEDTEYNGPQRAEGNAVMYYGRRYERDPINRILALEYHGHSCVACGFNFEEVYGERGKDYIEVHHVKPLSTLKAEMVIDPKKDLVPLCSNCHRMVHRKKDEVLSIEDLQGLLNVNMK
;
A
#
# COMPACT_ATOMS: atom_id res chain seq x y z
N MET A 1 4.39 -39.46 11.67
CA MET A 1 4.57 -38.01 11.47
C MET A 1 3.88 -37.59 10.19
N THR A 2 2.78 -36.86 10.30
CA THR A 2 2.05 -36.28 9.17
C THR A 2 2.92 -35.16 8.59
N SER A 3 3.22 -35.18 7.29
CA SER A 3 3.99 -34.11 6.65
C SER A 3 3.21 -32.81 6.74
N MET A 4 3.88 -31.69 7.03
CA MET A 4 3.29 -30.35 7.12
C MET A 4 2.51 -29.97 5.84
N PHE A 5 2.89 -30.58 4.70
CA PHE A 5 2.29 -30.36 3.38
C PHE A 5 1.20 -31.38 2.99
N SER A 6 1.03 -32.49 3.71
CA SER A 6 0.11 -33.57 3.30
C SER A 6 -1.38 -33.22 3.47
N LYS A 7 -1.72 -32.03 3.96
CA LYS A 7 -3.10 -31.53 4.10
C LYS A 7 -3.30 -30.14 3.48
N GLN A 8 -2.42 -29.73 2.56
CA GLN A 8 -2.45 -28.38 1.99
C GLN A 8 -3.29 -28.21 0.73
N LYS A 9 -3.91 -29.26 0.20
CA LYS A 9 -4.82 -29.14 -0.94
C LYS A 9 -5.98 -28.18 -0.57
N GLY A 10 -6.01 -27.00 -1.21
CA GLY A 10 -6.98 -25.94 -0.93
C GLY A 10 -6.72 -25.11 0.35
N ARG A 11 -5.55 -25.24 0.98
CA ARG A 11 -5.14 -24.41 2.13
C ARG A 11 -3.89 -23.62 1.78
N ASP A 12 -3.87 -22.37 2.16
CA ASP A 12 -2.85 -21.38 1.81
C ASP A 12 -1.95 -21.07 3.02
N TYR A 13 -1.56 -22.06 3.84
CA TYR A 13 -0.67 -21.80 4.99
C TYR A 13 0.71 -21.30 4.57
N PHE A 14 1.19 -21.68 3.39
CA PHE A 14 2.44 -21.20 2.82
C PHE A 14 2.17 -20.57 1.46
N ILE A 15 2.83 -19.46 1.18
CA ILE A 15 2.85 -18.76 -0.09
C ILE A 15 4.21 -19.04 -0.72
N PHE A 16 4.19 -19.68 -1.89
CA PHE A 16 5.38 -19.97 -2.68
C PHE A 16 5.59 -18.86 -3.70
N GLN A 17 6.85 -18.48 -3.96
CA GLN A 17 7.16 -17.55 -5.06
C GLN A 17 6.82 -18.16 -6.43
N ASN A 18 6.95 -19.48 -6.55
CA ASN A 18 6.50 -20.25 -7.70
C ASN A 18 5.23 -21.07 -7.33
N PRO A 19 4.06 -20.76 -7.91
CA PRO A 19 2.82 -21.48 -7.63
C PRO A 19 2.85 -22.96 -8.02
N GLU A 20 3.61 -23.34 -9.05
CA GLU A 20 3.70 -24.72 -9.55
C GLU A 20 4.34 -25.66 -8.51
N ILE A 21 5.26 -25.12 -7.70
CA ILE A 21 5.96 -25.85 -6.64
C ILE A 21 4.99 -26.27 -5.51
N GLN A 22 3.95 -25.47 -5.24
CA GLN A 22 2.98 -25.77 -4.19
C GLN A 22 2.22 -27.07 -4.49
N GLU A 23 1.79 -27.24 -5.74
CA GLU A 23 1.06 -28.43 -6.18
C GLU A 23 1.98 -29.66 -6.13
N GLU A 24 3.20 -29.54 -6.64
CA GLU A 24 4.19 -30.62 -6.65
C GLU A 24 4.53 -31.08 -5.23
N LEU A 25 4.78 -30.14 -4.30
CA LEU A 25 5.04 -30.45 -2.90
C LEU A 25 3.85 -31.12 -2.22
N THR A 26 2.64 -30.68 -2.52
CA THR A 26 1.43 -31.29 -1.98
C THR A 26 1.27 -32.72 -2.48
N LEU A 27 1.60 -32.99 -3.75
CA LEU A 27 1.61 -34.34 -4.32
C LEU A 27 2.69 -35.22 -3.69
N LEU A 28 3.93 -34.73 -3.60
CA LEU A 28 5.05 -35.44 -2.97
C LEU A 28 4.78 -35.74 -1.50
N ALA A 29 4.22 -34.80 -0.75
CA ALA A 29 3.89 -34.98 0.66
C ALA A 29 2.82 -36.05 0.89
N ASN A 30 1.94 -36.28 -0.08
CA ASN A 30 0.93 -37.32 -0.04
C ASN A 30 1.40 -38.68 -0.57
N ASN A 31 2.59 -38.76 -1.16
CA ASN A 31 3.18 -40.02 -1.61
C ASN A 31 3.81 -40.79 -0.41
N PRO A 32 3.34 -42.02 -0.10
CA PRO A 32 3.90 -42.84 0.99
C PRO A 32 5.36 -43.26 0.76
N LYS A 33 5.80 -43.30 -0.51
CA LYS A 33 7.17 -43.67 -0.92
C LYS A 33 8.08 -42.46 -1.17
N ARG A 34 7.69 -41.27 -0.70
CA ARG A 34 8.43 -40.02 -0.97
C ARG A 34 9.87 -40.07 -0.46
N ASN A 35 10.77 -39.43 -1.20
CA ASN A 35 12.12 -39.13 -0.73
C ASN A 35 12.13 -37.77 -0.02
N ASN A 36 12.31 -37.76 1.31
CA ASN A 36 12.33 -36.52 2.09
C ASN A 36 13.52 -35.60 1.77
N SER A 37 14.57 -36.11 1.09
CA SER A 37 15.71 -35.31 0.62
C SER A 37 15.48 -34.61 -0.72
N PHE A 38 14.41 -34.99 -1.45
CA PHE A 38 14.12 -34.47 -2.79
C PHE A 38 13.99 -32.94 -2.79
N TRP A 39 13.31 -32.39 -1.79
CA TRP A 39 13.15 -30.95 -1.62
C TRP A 39 14.48 -30.21 -1.49
N ARG A 40 15.33 -30.66 -0.57
CA ARG A 40 16.63 -30.05 -0.31
C ARG A 40 17.55 -30.09 -1.54
N THR A 41 17.34 -31.06 -2.43
CA THR A 41 18.19 -31.25 -3.61
C THR A 41 17.72 -30.40 -4.79
N ASN A 42 16.41 -30.27 -4.99
CA ASN A 42 15.86 -29.62 -6.20
C ASN A 42 15.35 -28.19 -5.97
N TYR A 43 15.06 -27.80 -4.72
CA TYR A 43 14.38 -26.55 -4.42
C TYR A 43 15.00 -25.81 -3.21
N SER A 44 16.29 -26.04 -2.92
CA SER A 44 16.97 -25.35 -1.80
C SER A 44 17.02 -23.83 -1.93
N ASN A 45 16.88 -23.33 -3.15
CA ASN A 45 16.93 -21.90 -3.47
C ASN A 45 15.55 -21.24 -3.49
N GLU A 46 14.48 -22.04 -3.39
CA GLU A 46 13.10 -21.56 -3.42
C GLU A 46 12.73 -20.96 -2.07
N LYS A 47 12.16 -19.74 -2.12
CA LYS A 47 11.68 -19.05 -0.92
C LYS A 47 10.18 -19.26 -0.77
N LEU A 48 9.77 -19.69 0.41
CA LEU A 48 8.37 -19.74 0.82
C LEU A 48 8.16 -18.85 2.05
N MET A 49 6.95 -18.38 2.23
CA MET A 49 6.54 -17.58 3.38
C MET A 49 5.30 -18.20 4.01
N ILE A 50 5.17 -18.11 5.34
CA ILE A 50 3.91 -18.46 6.02
C ILE A 50 2.90 -17.38 5.66
N ASN A 51 1.72 -17.79 5.19
CA ASN A 51 0.68 -16.83 4.86
C ASN A 51 0.34 -15.96 6.08
N PRO A 52 0.46 -14.63 5.95
CA PRO A 52 0.30 -13.69 7.07
C PRO A 52 -1.01 -13.86 7.85
N LYS A 53 -2.07 -14.35 7.20
CA LYS A 53 -3.36 -14.57 7.88
C LYS A 53 -3.31 -15.64 8.99
N TYR A 54 -2.25 -16.46 9.03
CA TYR A 54 -2.05 -17.53 10.01
C TYR A 54 -0.92 -17.24 11.00
N THR A 55 -0.18 -16.14 10.85
CA THR A 55 0.93 -15.78 11.76
C THR A 55 0.48 -14.98 12.98
N GLY A 56 -0.83 -14.71 13.13
CA GLY A 56 -1.35 -13.87 14.22
C GLY A 56 -1.14 -12.37 14.02
N TRP A 57 -0.71 -11.96 12.81
CA TRP A 57 -0.69 -10.56 12.40
C TRP A 57 -2.12 -10.07 12.18
N THR A 58 -2.68 -9.36 13.15
CA THR A 58 -3.86 -8.53 12.89
C THR A 58 -3.38 -7.31 12.11
N ASN A 59 -3.70 -7.27 10.81
CA ASN A 59 -3.52 -6.12 9.95
C ASN A 59 -4.01 -4.85 10.65
N ASN A 60 -3.19 -3.80 10.62
CA ASN A 60 -3.42 -2.47 11.19
C ASN A 60 -3.10 -2.30 12.69
N VAL A 61 -1.83 -1.99 13.00
CA VAL A 61 -1.39 -1.55 14.34
C VAL A 61 -1.19 -0.03 14.32
N LYS A 62 -2.03 0.69 15.07
CA LYS A 62 -1.86 2.13 15.33
C LYS A 62 -1.22 2.34 16.71
N SER A 63 -0.11 3.04 16.75
CA SER A 63 0.59 3.37 17.99
C SER A 63 1.27 4.74 17.87
N PHE A 64 0.84 5.71 18.69
CA PHE A 64 1.26 7.11 18.60
C PHE A 64 1.05 7.68 17.18
N SER A 65 2.09 8.25 16.57
CA SER A 65 2.06 8.77 15.19
C SER A 65 2.38 7.71 14.13
N TRP A 66 2.46 6.43 14.52
CA TRP A 66 2.68 5.32 13.61
C TRP A 66 1.40 4.53 13.32
N GLU A 67 1.29 4.07 12.09
CA GLU A 67 0.23 3.20 11.59
C GLU A 67 0.87 2.14 10.69
N VAL A 68 0.98 0.90 11.17
CA VAL A 68 1.53 -0.23 10.42
C VAL A 68 0.38 -0.99 9.77
N LEU A 69 0.30 -0.95 8.45
CA LEU A 69 -0.80 -1.56 7.70
C LEU A 69 -0.52 -3.03 7.35
N SER A 70 0.70 -3.31 6.93
CA SER A 70 1.16 -4.64 6.50
C SER A 70 2.61 -4.85 6.94
N ASP A 71 3.12 -6.07 6.76
CA ASP A 71 4.53 -6.41 6.98
C ASP A 71 5.50 -5.65 6.08
N LEU A 72 4.97 -4.90 5.11
CA LEU A 72 5.70 -4.12 4.11
C LEU A 72 5.47 -2.62 4.24
N ILE A 73 4.28 -2.20 4.71
CA ILE A 73 3.89 -0.79 4.75
C ILE A 73 3.67 -0.31 6.18
N ALA A 74 4.37 0.77 6.52
CA ALA A 74 4.11 1.57 7.71
C ALA A 74 4.03 3.05 7.38
N PHE A 75 3.16 3.77 8.07
CA PHE A 75 3.01 5.20 7.97
C PHE A 75 3.49 5.87 9.25
N LYS A 76 4.16 7.01 9.06
CA LYS A 76 4.57 7.90 10.14
C LYS A 76 4.06 9.31 9.88
N GLY A 77 3.18 9.81 10.75
CA GLY A 77 2.78 11.22 10.72
C GLY A 77 3.97 12.15 10.92
N LEU A 78 3.98 13.29 10.23
CA LEU A 78 4.98 14.33 10.40
C LEU A 78 4.74 15.09 11.71
N ASP A 79 5.38 14.63 12.80
CA ASP A 79 5.32 15.27 14.11
C ASP A 79 6.64 15.99 14.45
N LYS A 80 6.65 16.68 15.59
CA LYS A 80 7.84 17.37 16.14
C LYS A 80 9.11 16.51 16.10
N SER A 81 9.00 15.20 16.32
CA SER A 81 10.18 14.33 16.36
C SER A 81 10.90 14.29 15.00
N VAL A 82 10.12 14.19 13.91
CA VAL A 82 10.63 14.08 12.54
C VAL A 82 11.44 15.32 12.14
N PHE A 83 10.98 16.51 12.53
CA PHE A 83 11.60 17.77 12.12
C PHE A 83 12.72 18.28 13.04
N ILE A 84 12.61 18.02 14.34
CA ILE A 84 13.50 18.62 15.35
C ILE A 84 14.62 17.66 15.76
N HIS A 85 14.36 16.35 15.79
CA HIS A 85 15.26 15.39 16.44
C HIS A 85 16.00 14.45 15.47
N ASN A 86 16.01 14.76 14.16
CA ASN A 86 16.65 13.96 13.11
C ASN A 86 16.33 12.46 13.25
N GLY A 87 15.07 12.16 13.51
CA GLY A 87 14.67 10.82 13.89
C GLY A 87 13.25 10.77 14.40
N THR A 88 12.84 9.61 14.88
CA THR A 88 11.54 9.43 15.51
C THR A 88 11.53 8.27 16.47
N GLY A 89 10.65 8.31 17.47
CA GLY A 89 10.44 7.18 18.38
C GLY A 89 9.75 6.03 17.64
N ILE A 90 10.21 4.80 17.87
CA ILE A 90 9.56 3.57 17.40
C ILE A 90 8.88 2.93 18.61
N PRO A 91 7.54 2.86 18.66
CA PRO A 91 6.82 2.13 19.70
C PRO A 91 7.18 0.64 19.75
N LYS A 92 7.07 0.00 20.91
CA LYS A 92 7.47 -1.41 21.09
C LYS A 92 6.65 -2.34 20.20
N GLU A 93 5.39 -1.99 19.98
CA GLU A 93 4.39 -2.77 19.24
C GLU A 93 4.75 -2.90 17.76
N ILE A 94 5.54 -1.97 17.22
CA ILE A 94 5.89 -1.92 15.79
C ILE A 94 7.36 -2.28 15.52
N ARG A 95 8.14 -2.64 16.55
CA ARG A 95 9.56 -2.98 16.40
C ARG A 95 9.81 -4.12 15.41
N ASN A 96 8.87 -5.07 15.33
CA ASN A 96 8.94 -6.18 14.40
C ASN A 96 9.02 -5.74 12.94
N PHE A 97 8.24 -4.72 12.57
CA PHE A 97 8.26 -4.15 11.22
C PHE A 97 9.70 -3.79 10.81
N PHE A 98 10.46 -3.25 11.76
CA PHE A 98 11.84 -2.82 11.58
C PHE A 98 12.91 -3.88 11.91
N ASN A 99 12.53 -5.15 12.11
CA ASN A 99 13.42 -6.23 12.55
C ASN A 99 14.19 -5.89 13.86
N ALA A 100 13.56 -5.12 14.77
CA ALA A 100 14.19 -4.57 15.97
C ALA A 100 13.54 -5.09 17.28
N GLU A 101 12.90 -6.26 17.25
CA GLU A 101 12.18 -6.84 18.40
C GLU A 101 13.09 -7.10 19.60
N SER A 102 14.26 -7.69 19.34
CA SER A 102 15.24 -8.08 20.35
C SER A 102 16.19 -6.96 20.77
N LEU A 103 15.99 -5.72 20.28
CA LEU A 103 16.93 -4.61 20.49
C LEU A 103 17.13 -4.27 21.97
N GLY A 104 18.33 -4.56 22.47
CA GLY A 104 18.78 -4.30 23.83
C GLY A 104 19.39 -2.90 24.04
N ARG A 105 19.76 -2.59 25.30
CA ARG A 105 20.48 -1.35 25.64
C ARG A 105 21.86 -1.35 24.96
N LYS A 106 22.24 -0.23 24.33
CA LYS A 106 23.47 -0.02 23.54
C LYS A 106 23.54 -0.76 22.20
N GLU A 107 22.59 -1.63 21.88
CA GLU A 107 22.50 -2.25 20.56
C GLU A 107 21.96 -1.27 19.53
N LYS A 108 22.37 -1.49 18.28
CA LYS A 108 21.99 -0.65 17.14
C LYS A 108 21.67 -1.55 15.96
N VAL A 109 20.61 -1.23 15.24
CA VAL A 109 20.28 -1.84 13.94
C VAL A 109 20.51 -0.78 12.89
N GLU A 110 21.52 -0.97 12.05
CA GLU A 110 21.73 -0.12 10.88
C GLU A 110 20.63 -0.39 9.84
N ILE A 111 20.08 0.70 9.30
CA ILE A 111 19.03 0.67 8.28
C ILE A 111 19.42 1.60 7.13
N SER A 112 18.90 1.28 5.95
CA SER A 112 19.04 2.10 4.75
C SER A 112 17.67 2.69 4.39
N ILE A 113 17.62 4.02 4.24
CA ILE A 113 16.43 4.73 3.78
C ILE A 113 16.67 5.14 2.32
N ILE A 114 15.77 4.77 1.42
CA ILE A 114 15.85 5.15 0.00
C ILE A 114 14.73 6.15 -0.30
N HIS A 115 15.08 7.32 -0.81
CA HIS A 115 14.11 8.31 -1.28
C HIS A 115 14.61 8.91 -2.60
N GLU A 116 13.76 8.93 -3.64
CA GLU A 116 14.11 9.41 -4.99
C GLU A 116 15.43 8.82 -5.51
N GLN A 117 15.63 7.51 -5.34
CA GLN A 117 16.86 6.78 -5.73
C GLN A 117 18.14 7.17 -4.96
N VAL A 118 18.05 8.07 -3.98
CA VAL A 118 19.16 8.43 -3.09
C VAL A 118 19.06 7.63 -1.80
N GLU A 119 20.20 7.10 -1.35
CA GLU A 119 20.33 6.34 -0.11
C GLU A 119 20.76 7.23 1.05
N TYR A 120 20.05 7.11 2.17
CA TYR A 120 20.27 7.82 3.42
C TYR A 120 20.53 6.81 4.54
N PRO A 121 21.75 6.76 5.09
CA PRO A 121 22.06 5.90 6.22
C PRO A 121 21.29 6.34 7.47
N ALA A 122 20.66 5.38 8.14
CA ALA A 122 19.96 5.59 9.39
C ALA A 122 20.18 4.39 10.32
N ARG A 123 19.75 4.53 11.58
CA ARG A 123 19.90 3.48 12.58
C ARG A 123 18.79 3.50 13.59
N ILE A 124 18.48 2.34 14.13
CA ILE A 124 17.54 2.17 15.23
C ILE A 124 18.34 1.85 16.48
N GLU A 125 18.14 2.64 17.53
CA GLU A 125 18.85 2.53 18.79
C GLU A 125 17.88 2.71 19.97
N MET A 126 18.32 2.29 21.16
CA MET A 126 17.63 2.63 22.42
C MET A 126 18.15 3.97 22.93
N ASP A 127 17.25 4.85 23.39
CA ASP A 127 17.65 6.10 24.03
C ASP A 127 18.31 5.86 25.41
N ASN A 128 18.95 6.89 25.94
CA ASN A 128 19.69 6.82 27.21
C ASN A 128 18.82 7.15 28.43
N GLN A 129 17.48 7.07 28.31
CA GLN A 129 16.58 7.37 29.43
C GLN A 129 16.48 6.17 30.41
N PRO A 130 16.11 6.41 31.68
CA PRO A 130 15.95 5.35 32.69
C PRO A 130 14.99 4.23 32.23
N SER A 131 13.93 4.59 31.52
CA SER A 131 13.05 3.70 30.77
C SER A 131 13.33 3.88 29.28
N PRO A 132 14.25 3.09 28.69
CA PRO A 132 14.78 3.40 27.39
C PRO A 132 13.76 3.08 26.30
N ARG A 133 13.59 4.00 25.35
CA ARG A 133 12.69 3.84 24.22
C ARG A 133 13.48 3.63 22.94
N SER A 134 12.92 2.83 22.03
CA SER A 134 13.50 2.66 20.70
C SER A 134 13.26 3.91 19.87
N ARG A 135 14.28 4.33 19.12
CA ARG A 135 14.20 5.45 18.19
C ARG A 135 14.93 5.13 16.90
N MET A 136 14.36 5.55 15.79
CA MET A 136 15.04 5.67 14.51
C MET A 136 15.76 7.01 14.45
N VAL A 137 16.97 7.03 13.94
CA VAL A 137 17.81 8.23 13.81
C VAL A 137 18.42 8.23 12.42
N TRP A 138 18.28 9.32 11.70
CA TRP A 138 18.88 9.55 10.39
C TRP A 138 19.80 10.77 10.43
N LYS A 139 20.60 10.95 9.38
CA LYS A 139 21.50 12.09 9.24
C LYS A 139 20.74 13.36 8.85
N ALA A 140 21.37 14.52 9.03
CA ALA A 140 20.74 15.82 8.79
C ALA A 140 20.36 16.04 7.32
N ASP A 141 21.04 15.38 6.39
CA ASP A 141 20.72 15.37 4.96
C ASP A 141 19.28 14.93 4.70
N PHE A 142 18.84 13.79 5.27
CA PHE A 142 17.47 13.31 5.10
C PHE A 142 16.46 14.23 5.80
N SER A 143 16.78 14.75 6.99
CA SER A 143 15.94 15.77 7.65
C SER A 143 15.75 17.01 6.78
N ASN A 144 16.78 17.43 6.05
CA ASN A 144 16.69 18.57 5.15
C ASN A 144 15.79 18.28 3.94
N VAL A 145 15.78 17.04 3.44
CA VAL A 145 14.83 16.61 2.40
C VAL A 145 13.40 16.75 2.90
N ILE A 146 13.10 16.26 4.11
CA ILE A 146 11.75 16.38 4.69
C ILE A 146 11.36 17.85 4.88
N LYS A 147 12.25 18.69 5.44
CA LYS A 147 12.00 20.12 5.64
C LYS A 147 11.74 20.89 4.35
N ARG A 148 12.45 20.54 3.26
CA ARG A 148 12.27 21.16 1.95
C ARG A 148 10.95 20.77 1.30
N ASN A 149 10.50 19.53 1.50
CA ASN A 149 9.24 19.03 0.94
C ASN A 149 8.01 19.47 1.75
N PHE A 150 8.17 19.76 3.05
CA PHE A 150 7.10 20.14 3.96
C PHE A 150 7.42 21.44 4.74
N PRO A 151 7.66 22.57 4.06
CA PRO A 151 8.06 23.81 4.71
C PRO A 151 6.95 24.39 5.60
N ASN A 152 5.68 24.22 5.21
CA ASN A 152 4.53 24.75 5.93
C ASN A 152 4.28 23.98 7.22
N GLU A 153 4.30 22.65 7.16
CA GLU A 153 4.19 21.78 8.34
C GLU A 153 5.34 22.02 9.30
N TYR A 154 6.55 22.26 8.77
CA TYR A 154 7.71 22.62 9.56
C TYR A 154 7.51 23.97 10.29
N SER A 155 7.02 25.01 9.61
CA SER A 155 6.74 26.31 10.25
C SER A 155 5.65 26.21 11.32
N THR A 156 4.53 25.53 11.03
CA THR A 156 3.43 25.35 12.01
C THR A 156 3.91 24.63 13.27
N ILE A 157 4.80 23.64 13.10
CA ILE A 157 5.38 22.91 14.23
C ILE A 157 6.32 23.78 15.07
N LEU A 158 7.06 24.70 14.45
CA LEU A 158 7.92 25.67 15.14
C LEU A 158 7.09 26.70 15.92
N ASP A 159 5.95 27.12 15.38
CA ASP A 159 5.09 28.15 15.96
C ASP A 159 4.18 27.63 17.10
N ASN A 160 4.26 26.33 17.43
CA ASN A 160 3.44 25.63 18.43
C ASN A 160 1.92 25.73 18.21
N GLU A 161 1.48 26.11 17.01
CA GLU A 161 0.08 26.07 16.66
C GLU A 161 -0.38 24.60 16.52
N LYS A 162 -1.54 24.28 17.10
CA LYS A 162 -2.14 22.95 16.90
C LYS A 162 -2.51 22.83 15.43
N SER A 163 -1.97 21.83 14.74
CA SER A 163 -2.43 21.46 13.40
C SER A 163 -3.95 21.25 13.46
N SER A 164 -4.71 22.13 12.79
CA SER A 164 -6.14 21.95 12.56
C SER A 164 -6.33 20.72 11.68
N ASP A 165 -7.23 19.84 12.12
CA ASP A 165 -7.80 18.70 11.40
C ASP A 165 -6.82 17.65 10.86
N GLY A 166 -6.55 16.63 11.69
CA GLY A 166 -6.65 15.18 11.40
C GLY A 166 -6.05 14.53 10.14
N ILE A 167 -5.60 15.29 9.16
CA ILE A 167 -5.14 14.86 7.85
C ILE A 167 -3.81 15.56 7.60
N GLY A 168 -2.78 15.19 8.36
CA GLY A 168 -1.42 15.67 8.17
C GLY A 168 -0.65 14.81 7.17
N ALA A 169 0.31 15.40 6.48
CA ALA A 169 1.26 14.65 5.66
C ALA A 169 1.96 13.53 6.46
N LYS A 170 2.23 12.42 5.77
CA LYS A 170 2.82 11.20 6.33
C LYS A 170 4.04 10.77 5.52
N LEU A 171 4.99 10.15 6.19
CA LEU A 171 6.04 9.35 5.57
C LEU A 171 5.51 7.92 5.43
N LYS A 172 5.50 7.39 4.21
CA LYS A 172 5.20 5.98 3.91
C LYS A 172 6.49 5.20 3.82
N PHE A 173 6.70 4.27 4.74
CA PHE A 173 7.81 3.32 4.76
C PHE A 173 7.40 2.05 4.03
N LEU A 174 8.14 1.71 2.98
CA LEU A 174 8.00 0.49 2.18
C LEU A 174 9.21 -0.41 2.41
N LYS A 175 9.02 -1.59 2.97
CA LYS A 175 10.09 -2.57 3.20
C LYS A 175 10.53 -3.20 1.88
N VAL A 176 11.83 -3.13 1.57
CA VAL A 176 12.38 -3.73 0.35
C VAL A 176 12.59 -5.23 0.55
N ARG A 177 11.78 -6.07 -0.10
CA ARG A 177 11.76 -7.53 0.11
C ARG A 177 13.11 -8.23 -0.10
N ASN A 178 13.94 -7.72 -1.00
CA ASN A 178 15.23 -8.32 -1.36
C ASN A 178 16.44 -7.65 -0.68
N ALA A 179 16.23 -6.67 0.19
CA ALA A 179 17.29 -5.96 0.90
C ALA A 179 16.97 -5.85 2.39
N VAL A 180 17.85 -6.41 3.23
CA VAL A 180 17.66 -6.43 4.68
C VAL A 180 17.71 -5.00 5.22
N ASN A 181 16.81 -4.67 6.15
CA ASN A 181 16.76 -3.37 6.84
C ASN A 181 16.74 -2.16 5.89
N THR A 182 16.19 -2.34 4.70
CA THR A 182 16.11 -1.29 3.69
C THR A 182 14.66 -0.88 3.49
N TYR A 183 14.41 0.43 3.54
CA TYR A 183 13.06 1.00 3.48
C TYR A 183 13.02 2.13 2.45
N LYS A 184 12.17 2.01 1.44
CA LYS A 184 11.86 3.12 0.55
C LYS A 184 10.88 4.06 1.27
N ILE A 185 11.17 5.35 1.27
CA ILE A 185 10.28 6.37 1.84
C ILE A 185 9.62 7.17 0.72
N GLU A 186 8.30 7.17 0.74
CA GLU A 186 7.45 8.00 -0.10
C GLU A 186 6.74 9.04 0.75
N PHE A 187 6.63 10.26 0.22
CA PHE A 187 5.92 11.34 0.87
C PHE A 187 4.45 11.26 0.48
N VAL A 188 3.60 11.05 1.49
CA VAL A 188 2.15 11.01 1.30
C VAL A 188 1.60 12.31 1.83
N VAL A 189 1.43 13.25 0.91
CA VAL A 189 0.67 14.47 1.15
C VAL A 189 -0.81 14.08 1.06
N PRO A 190 -1.65 14.45 2.03
CA PRO A 190 -3.07 14.34 1.81
C PRO A 190 -3.43 15.21 0.63
N VAL A 191 -4.04 14.57 -0.38
CA VAL A 191 -4.56 15.26 -1.55
C VAL A 191 -5.44 16.38 -1.03
N SER A 192 -5.13 17.63 -1.39
CA SER A 192 -5.89 18.77 -0.92
C SER A 192 -7.36 18.52 -1.27
N GLY A 193 -8.28 18.95 -0.39
CA GLY A 193 -9.71 18.86 -0.70
C GLY A 193 -10.03 19.46 -2.08
N GLN A 194 -9.22 20.43 -2.53
CA GLN A 194 -9.26 21.05 -3.85
C GLN A 194 -8.86 20.12 -5.00
N LEU A 195 -7.74 19.39 -4.93
CA LEU A 195 -7.35 18.46 -5.99
C LEU A 195 -8.30 17.26 -6.09
N ILE A 196 -8.79 16.78 -4.94
CA ILE A 196 -9.87 15.79 -4.91
C ILE A 196 -11.13 16.40 -5.55
N GLN A 197 -11.45 17.66 -5.28
CA GLN A 197 -12.59 18.35 -5.86
C GLN A 197 -12.43 18.53 -7.37
N ASP A 198 -11.25 18.89 -7.86
CA ASP A 198 -10.95 19.11 -9.28
C ASP A 198 -11.00 17.79 -10.07
N ASP A 199 -10.44 16.70 -9.51
CA ASP A 199 -10.53 15.35 -10.09
C ASP A 199 -11.98 14.84 -10.08
N LEU A 200 -12.75 15.12 -9.01
CA LEU A 200 -14.16 14.75 -8.91
C LEU A 200 -15.06 15.59 -9.83
N GLU A 201 -14.75 16.88 -10.03
CA GLU A 201 -15.45 17.76 -10.96
C GLU A 201 -15.17 17.36 -12.41
N ALA A 202 -13.94 16.96 -12.72
CA ALA A 202 -13.60 16.37 -14.01
C ALA A 202 -14.35 15.05 -14.25
N GLU A 203 -14.37 14.14 -13.26
CA GLU A 203 -15.07 12.84 -13.35
C GLU A 203 -16.62 13.01 -13.42
N ASP A 204 -17.20 13.99 -12.71
CA ASP A 204 -18.63 14.31 -12.73
C ASP A 204 -19.08 15.01 -14.02
N THR A 205 -18.25 15.93 -14.55
CA THR A 205 -18.47 16.55 -15.87
C THR A 205 -18.52 15.50 -16.98
N GLU A 206 -17.76 14.41 -16.81
CA GLU A 206 -17.66 13.32 -17.77
C GLU A 206 -18.82 12.30 -17.71
N TYR A 207 -19.47 12.16 -16.55
CA TYR A 207 -20.53 11.17 -16.31
C TYR A 207 -21.94 11.77 -16.22
N ASN A 208 -22.03 13.03 -15.82
CA ASN A 208 -23.25 13.80 -15.60
C ASN A 208 -23.30 15.12 -16.39
N GLY A 209 -22.30 15.38 -17.26
CA GLY A 209 -22.27 16.56 -18.12
C GLY A 209 -23.59 16.74 -18.89
N PRO A 210 -24.09 17.98 -19.00
CA PRO A 210 -25.44 18.24 -19.51
C PRO A 210 -25.61 17.72 -20.94
N GLN A 211 -26.75 17.05 -21.21
CA GLN A 211 -27.34 17.09 -22.54
C GLN A 211 -27.78 18.53 -22.80
N ARG A 212 -26.91 19.27 -23.50
CA ARG A 212 -27.15 20.57 -24.16
C ARG A 212 -28.20 21.47 -23.50
N ALA A 213 -27.73 22.29 -22.56
CA ALA A 213 -28.15 23.69 -22.42
C ALA A 213 -26.99 24.45 -21.74
N GLU A 214 -26.25 25.24 -22.51
CA GLU A 214 -25.13 26.03 -21.99
C GLU A 214 -25.62 27.21 -21.12
N GLY A 215 -24.85 27.55 -20.07
CA GLY A 215 -24.89 28.88 -19.45
C GLY A 215 -25.70 29.07 -18.17
N ASN A 216 -26.34 28.04 -17.61
CA ASN A 216 -27.01 28.17 -16.30
C ASN A 216 -26.32 27.35 -15.21
N ALA A 217 -26.02 27.99 -14.08
CA ALA A 217 -25.54 27.33 -12.88
C ALA A 217 -26.67 26.50 -12.25
N VAL A 218 -26.55 25.18 -12.31
CA VAL A 218 -27.48 24.25 -11.66
C VAL A 218 -26.78 23.73 -10.40
N MET A 219 -27.39 23.93 -9.23
CA MET A 219 -26.90 23.37 -7.97
C MET A 219 -27.31 21.91 -7.86
N TYR A 220 -26.34 21.00 -7.72
CA TYR A 220 -26.55 19.58 -7.53
C TYR A 220 -26.15 19.16 -6.10
N TYR A 221 -27.03 18.44 -5.40
CA TYR A 221 -26.75 17.84 -4.10
C TYR A 221 -26.57 16.32 -4.27
N GLY A 222 -25.33 15.87 -4.47
CA GLY A 222 -24.99 14.45 -4.60
C GLY A 222 -24.74 13.79 -3.25
N ARG A 223 -25.18 12.53 -3.09
CA ARG A 223 -24.83 11.68 -1.94
C ARG A 223 -23.43 11.08 -2.20
N ARG A 224 -22.44 11.46 -1.41
CA ARG A 224 -21.05 10.99 -1.53
C ARG A 224 -20.76 9.86 -0.53
N TYR A 225 -20.06 8.82 -0.99
CA TYR A 225 -19.49 7.78 -0.13
C TYR A 225 -18.03 8.11 0.20
N GLU A 226 -17.63 7.93 1.45
CA GLU A 226 -16.25 8.13 1.90
C GLU A 226 -15.31 7.11 1.21
N ARG A 227 -14.20 7.58 0.65
CA ARG A 227 -13.17 6.73 0.01
C ARG A 227 -11.87 6.87 0.82
N ASP A 228 -11.41 5.78 1.44
CA ASP A 228 -10.17 5.78 2.22
C ASP A 228 -8.94 5.72 1.27
N PRO A 229 -8.05 6.73 1.26
CA PRO A 229 -6.84 6.74 0.44
C PRO A 229 -5.90 5.57 0.74
N ILE A 230 -5.97 4.97 1.93
CA ILE A 230 -5.20 3.79 2.30
C ILE A 230 -5.57 2.60 1.42
N ASN A 231 -6.86 2.42 1.12
CA ASN A 231 -7.32 1.29 0.32
C ASN A 231 -6.80 1.37 -1.12
N ARG A 232 -6.65 2.58 -1.68
CA ARG A 232 -6.01 2.78 -2.99
C ARG A 232 -4.56 2.31 -2.96
N ILE A 233 -3.78 2.74 -1.96
CA ILE A 233 -2.36 2.40 -1.85
C ILE A 233 -2.18 0.88 -1.75
N LEU A 234 -2.99 0.22 -0.90
CA LEU A 234 -2.95 -1.22 -0.73
C LEU A 234 -3.38 -1.96 -2.00
N ALA A 235 -4.42 -1.49 -2.70
CA ALA A 235 -4.85 -2.09 -3.97
C ALA A 235 -3.74 -2.02 -5.03
N LEU A 236 -3.07 -0.88 -5.17
CA LEU A 236 -1.97 -0.73 -6.12
C LEU A 236 -0.72 -1.53 -5.72
N GLU A 237 -0.50 -1.77 -4.43
CA GLU A 237 0.54 -2.71 -3.98
C GLU A 237 0.22 -4.14 -4.39
N TYR A 238 -1.04 -4.58 -4.24
CA TYR A 238 -1.44 -5.95 -4.59
C TYR A 238 -1.53 -6.20 -6.08
N HIS A 239 -2.01 -5.22 -6.85
CA HIS A 239 -2.39 -5.39 -8.24
C HIS A 239 -1.44 -4.70 -9.23
N GLY A 240 -0.58 -3.80 -8.77
CA GLY A 240 0.32 -3.01 -9.61
C GLY A 240 -0.37 -1.81 -10.27
N HIS A 241 0.31 -1.24 -11.27
CA HIS A 241 -0.08 0.02 -11.95
C HIS A 241 -0.54 -0.20 -13.40
N SER A 242 -0.79 -1.44 -13.79
CA SER A 242 -1.33 -1.78 -15.11
C SER A 242 -2.82 -2.06 -15.01
N CYS A 243 -3.58 -1.60 -16.01
CA CYS A 243 -5.02 -1.85 -16.09
C CYS A 243 -5.32 -3.35 -16.13
N VAL A 244 -6.13 -3.87 -15.20
CA VAL A 244 -6.47 -5.30 -15.18
C VAL A 244 -7.28 -5.74 -16.41
N ALA A 245 -7.98 -4.80 -17.06
CA ALA A 245 -8.82 -5.12 -18.21
C ALA A 245 -8.07 -5.14 -19.53
N CYS A 246 -7.24 -4.13 -19.81
CA CYS A 246 -6.56 -3.98 -21.10
C CYS A 246 -5.04 -4.02 -21.04
N GLY A 247 -4.44 -4.11 -19.84
CA GLY A 247 -2.99 -4.13 -19.65
C GLY A 247 -2.29 -2.77 -19.78
N PHE A 248 -3.00 -1.70 -20.16
CA PHE A 248 -2.41 -0.37 -20.33
C PHE A 248 -1.74 0.13 -19.05
N ASN A 249 -0.52 0.64 -19.18
CA ASN A 249 0.27 1.23 -18.11
C ASN A 249 0.69 2.66 -18.50
N PHE A 250 0.34 3.64 -17.67
CA PHE A 250 0.61 5.04 -17.96
C PHE A 250 2.09 5.41 -17.87
N GLU A 251 2.84 4.84 -16.92
CA GLU A 251 4.27 5.10 -16.78
C GLU A 251 5.05 4.54 -17.97
N GLU A 252 4.69 3.34 -18.43
CA GLU A 252 5.33 2.73 -19.61
C GLU A 252 5.10 3.55 -20.89
N VAL A 253 3.92 4.15 -21.05
CA VAL A 253 3.55 4.90 -22.26
C VAL A 253 3.96 6.37 -22.20
N TYR A 254 3.82 7.02 -21.05
CA TYR A 254 4.01 8.47 -20.88
C TYR A 254 5.24 8.84 -20.04
N GLY A 255 6.02 7.87 -19.56
CA GLY A 255 7.17 8.08 -18.70
C GLY A 255 6.78 8.67 -17.35
N GLU A 256 7.64 9.53 -16.78
CA GLU A 256 7.44 10.13 -15.45
C GLU A 256 6.09 10.86 -15.32
N ARG A 257 5.52 11.38 -16.42
CA ARG A 257 4.19 12.03 -16.41
C ARG A 257 3.05 11.07 -16.11
N GLY A 258 3.21 9.78 -16.40
CA GLY A 258 2.22 8.74 -16.15
C GLY A 258 2.47 7.92 -14.89
N LYS A 259 3.51 8.24 -14.13
CA LYS A 259 3.88 7.52 -12.91
C LYS A 259 2.79 7.65 -11.86
N ASP A 260 2.47 6.52 -11.22
CA ASP A 260 1.40 6.38 -10.21
C ASP A 260 -0.01 6.77 -10.69
N TYR A 261 -0.17 7.09 -11.98
CA TYR A 261 -1.43 7.51 -12.59
C TYR A 261 -2.21 6.27 -13.05
N ILE A 262 -3.13 5.82 -12.20
CA ILE A 262 -4.14 4.82 -12.52
C ILE A 262 -5.32 4.93 -11.54
N GLU A 263 -6.51 4.57 -12.02
CA GLU A 263 -7.75 4.66 -11.25
C GLU A 263 -8.03 3.34 -10.53
N VAL A 264 -8.48 3.40 -9.27
CA VAL A 264 -8.85 2.21 -8.51
C VAL A 264 -10.36 2.07 -8.48
N HIS A 265 -10.84 0.97 -9.06
CA HIS A 265 -12.24 0.65 -9.25
C HIS A 265 -12.72 -0.38 -8.22
N HIS A 266 -13.94 -0.18 -7.69
CA HIS A 266 -14.56 -1.19 -6.84
C HIS A 266 -15.19 -2.28 -7.71
N VAL A 267 -14.76 -3.53 -7.54
CA VAL A 267 -15.32 -4.69 -8.26
C VAL A 267 -16.82 -4.81 -8.04
N LYS A 268 -17.31 -4.40 -6.85
CA LYS A 268 -18.75 -4.27 -6.55
C LYS A 268 -19.11 -2.79 -6.33
N PRO A 269 -20.06 -2.21 -7.08
CA PRO A 269 -20.43 -0.81 -6.93
C PRO A 269 -20.95 -0.48 -5.52
N LEU A 270 -20.40 0.55 -4.89
CA LEU A 270 -20.82 1.01 -3.54
C LEU A 270 -22.30 1.42 -3.48
N SER A 271 -22.90 1.84 -4.60
CA SER A 271 -24.33 2.19 -4.71
C SER A 271 -25.26 1.00 -4.43
N THR A 272 -24.77 -0.23 -4.58
CA THR A 272 -25.53 -1.45 -4.24
C THR A 272 -25.43 -1.86 -2.78
N LEU A 273 -24.56 -1.19 -1.99
CA LEU A 273 -24.30 -1.51 -0.59
C LEU A 273 -25.20 -0.65 0.33
N LYS A 274 -26.07 -1.32 1.09
CA LYS A 274 -26.99 -0.69 2.05
C LYS A 274 -26.36 -0.36 3.41
N ALA A 275 -25.11 -0.75 3.66
CA ALA A 275 -24.42 -0.58 4.94
C ALA A 275 -22.91 -0.33 4.75
N GLU A 276 -22.27 0.27 5.76
CA GLU A 276 -20.82 0.39 5.87
C GLU A 276 -20.17 -1.01 5.76
N MET A 277 -19.25 -1.17 4.81
CA MET A 277 -18.54 -2.43 4.58
C MET A 277 -17.04 -2.18 4.74
N VAL A 278 -16.37 -3.08 5.46
CA VAL A 278 -14.91 -3.14 5.48
C VAL A 278 -14.44 -3.60 4.11
N ILE A 279 -13.76 -2.73 3.38
CA ILE A 279 -13.19 -3.00 2.05
C ILE A 279 -11.93 -3.85 2.22
N ASP A 280 -11.80 -4.95 1.46
CA ASP A 280 -10.56 -5.70 1.29
C ASP A 280 -9.87 -5.20 0.00
N PRO A 281 -8.78 -4.41 0.10
CA PRO A 281 -8.13 -3.83 -1.07
C PRO A 281 -7.62 -4.82 -2.11
N LYS A 282 -7.46 -6.10 -1.74
CA LYS A 282 -7.00 -7.16 -2.66
C LYS A 282 -8.15 -7.79 -3.45
N LYS A 283 -9.37 -7.75 -2.91
CA LYS A 283 -10.53 -8.47 -3.48
C LYS A 283 -11.57 -7.53 -4.06
N ASP A 284 -11.76 -6.40 -3.40
CA ASP A 284 -12.84 -5.49 -3.70
C ASP A 284 -12.39 -4.34 -4.60
N LEU A 285 -11.09 -4.17 -4.82
CA LEU A 285 -10.50 -3.07 -5.58
C LEU A 285 -9.58 -3.58 -6.68
N VAL A 286 -9.63 -2.95 -7.85
CA VAL A 286 -8.76 -3.28 -9.00
C VAL A 286 -8.32 -2.01 -9.76
N PRO A 287 -7.09 -1.97 -10.30
CA PRO A 287 -6.63 -0.85 -11.11
C PRO A 287 -7.21 -0.90 -12.54
N LEU A 288 -7.77 0.21 -13.00
CA LEU A 288 -8.25 0.41 -14.36
C LEU A 288 -7.66 1.70 -14.94
N CYS A 289 -7.39 1.73 -16.24
CA CYS A 289 -7.06 2.97 -16.93
C CYS A 289 -8.33 3.82 -17.14
N SER A 290 -8.15 5.13 -17.34
CA SER A 290 -9.26 6.07 -17.50
C SER A 290 -10.26 5.68 -18.60
N ASN A 291 -9.80 5.07 -19.68
CA ASN A 291 -10.69 4.56 -20.73
C ASN A 291 -11.53 3.37 -20.25
N CYS A 292 -10.89 2.36 -19.66
CA CYS A 292 -11.59 1.16 -19.18
C CYS A 292 -12.52 1.50 -18.01
N HIS A 293 -12.09 2.34 -17.08
CA HIS A 293 -12.91 2.76 -15.95
C HIS A 293 -14.19 3.48 -16.42
N ARG A 294 -14.06 4.38 -17.41
CA ARG A 294 -15.21 5.04 -18.03
C ARG A 294 -16.11 4.07 -18.79
N MET A 295 -15.55 3.05 -19.44
CA MET A 295 -16.35 2.04 -20.16
C MET A 295 -17.15 1.14 -19.23
N VAL A 296 -16.60 0.76 -18.07
CA VAL A 296 -17.32 -0.01 -17.04
C VAL A 296 -18.60 0.71 -16.61
N HIS A 297 -18.49 2.02 -16.39
CA HIS A 297 -19.61 2.81 -15.89
C HIS A 297 -20.48 3.40 -17.00
N ARG A 298 -20.10 3.31 -18.29
CA ARG A 298 -20.71 4.09 -19.38
C ARG A 298 -22.25 4.02 -19.42
N LYS A 299 -22.84 2.91 -18.99
CA LYS A 299 -24.28 2.75 -18.77
C LYS A 299 -24.56 2.59 -17.27
N LYS A 300 -25.25 3.57 -16.67
CA LYS A 300 -25.61 3.57 -15.23
C LYS A 300 -26.43 2.35 -14.80
N ASP A 301 -27.32 1.88 -15.66
CA ASP A 301 -28.22 0.76 -15.38
C ASP A 301 -27.60 -0.62 -15.68
N GLU A 302 -26.40 -0.64 -16.27
CA GLU A 302 -25.73 -1.84 -16.76
C GLU A 302 -24.21 -1.68 -16.56
N VAL A 303 -23.78 -1.61 -15.30
CA VAL A 303 -22.35 -1.55 -14.96
C VAL A 303 -21.71 -2.89 -15.29
N LEU A 304 -20.67 -2.87 -16.13
CA LEU A 304 -19.99 -4.09 -16.58
C LEU A 304 -19.15 -4.70 -15.46
N SER A 305 -19.09 -6.03 -15.41
CA SER A 305 -18.01 -6.70 -14.66
C SER A 305 -16.68 -6.53 -15.40
N ILE A 306 -15.57 -6.78 -14.69
CA ILE A 306 -14.24 -6.76 -15.29
C ILE A 306 -14.13 -7.84 -16.37
N GLU A 307 -14.72 -9.00 -16.12
CA GLU A 307 -14.77 -10.13 -17.03
C GLU A 307 -15.55 -9.78 -18.31
N ASP A 308 -16.69 -9.09 -18.18
CA ASP A 308 -17.47 -8.63 -19.34
C ASP A 308 -16.69 -7.61 -20.17
N LEU A 309 -16.02 -6.67 -19.50
CA LEU A 309 -15.18 -5.67 -20.18
C LEU A 309 -14.02 -6.33 -20.93
N GLN A 310 -13.34 -7.29 -20.31
CA GLN A 310 -12.29 -8.09 -20.95
C GLN A 310 -12.83 -8.87 -22.15
N GLY A 311 -14.04 -9.43 -22.05
CA GLY A 311 -14.73 -10.09 -23.15
C GLY A 311 -14.91 -9.17 -24.37
N LEU A 312 -15.40 -7.95 -24.14
CA LEU A 312 -15.59 -6.95 -25.20
C LEU A 312 -14.27 -6.53 -25.86
N LEU A 313 -13.21 -6.39 -25.06
CA LEU A 313 -11.87 -6.04 -25.52
C LEU A 313 -11.25 -7.16 -26.38
N ASN A 314 -11.37 -8.41 -25.95
CA ASN A 314 -10.80 -9.58 -26.65
C ASN A 314 -11.50 -9.89 -27.98
N VAL A 315 -12.79 -9.53 -28.12
CA VAL A 315 -13.52 -9.72 -29.39
C VAL A 315 -13.11 -8.69 -30.45
N ASN A 316 -12.73 -7.49 -30.04
CA ASN A 316 -12.50 -6.35 -30.94
C ASN A 316 -11.02 -5.96 -31.13
N MET A 317 -10.08 -6.55 -30.37
CA MET A 317 -8.63 -6.33 -30.53
C MET A 317 -7.95 -7.38 -31.44
N LYS A 318 -8.66 -7.90 -32.45
CA LYS A 318 -8.08 -8.76 -33.48
C LYS A 318 -7.41 -7.98 -34.60
#